data_AF-A0A2R4NC87-F1
#
_entry.id   AF-A0A2R4NC87-F1
#
_cell.length_a   1.000
_cell.length_b   1.000
_cell.length_c   1.000
_cell.angle_alpha   90.00
_cell.angle_beta   90.00
_cell.angle_gamma   90.00
#
_symmetry.space_group_name_H-M   'P 1'
#
loop_
_entity.id
_entity.type
_entity.pdbx_description
1 polymer ?
#
loop_
_entity_poly.entity_id
_entity_poly.type
_entity_poly.pdbx_seq_one_letter_code
_entity_poly.pdbx_strand_id
1 'polypeptide(L)'
;MKPLKSLKIRDVPEEIIIKLDEISRKQNLSREEFLRRNLKTIAVADEIYEVESKYKLLIDKVLGILNLNTIVLKKFMDENLITFEEIDKNGEQLLKEMSEIDE
;
A
#
# COMPACT_ATOMS: atom_id res chain seq x y z
N MET A 1 14.59 -27.18 -5.72
CA MET A 1 15.32 -25.89 -5.53
C MET A 1 15.70 -25.34 -6.89
N LYS A 2 15.47 -24.04 -7.16
CA LYS A 2 16.05 -23.40 -8.35
C LYS A 2 17.58 -23.34 -8.21
N PRO A 3 18.36 -23.54 -9.28
CA PRO A 3 19.82 -23.52 -9.19
C PRO A 3 20.33 -22.11 -8.90
N LEU A 4 21.22 -21.98 -7.91
CA LEU A 4 21.93 -20.73 -7.63
C LEU A 4 23.05 -20.55 -8.66
N LYS A 5 23.10 -19.36 -9.27
CA LYS A 5 24.16 -18.97 -10.22
C LYS A 5 25.02 -17.88 -9.59
N SER A 6 26.33 -17.92 -9.83
CA SER A 6 27.24 -16.85 -9.43
C SER A 6 27.25 -15.73 -10.47
N LEU A 7 27.38 -14.49 -9.99
CA LEU A 7 27.52 -13.29 -10.81
C LEU A 7 28.82 -12.59 -10.43
N LYS A 8 29.65 -12.24 -11.41
CA LYS A 8 30.83 -11.40 -11.22
C LYS A 8 30.62 -10.07 -11.92
N ILE A 9 30.75 -8.98 -11.17
CA ILE A 9 30.74 -7.61 -11.70
C ILE A 9 32.22 -7.21 -11.86
N ARG A 10 32.59 -6.75 -13.06
CA ARG A 10 33.97 -6.39 -13.41
C ARG A 10 34.12 -4.87 -13.48
N ASP A 11 35.37 -4.41 -13.34
CA ASP A 11 35.77 -3.02 -13.54
C ASP A 11 34.99 -2.01 -12.69
N VAL A 12 34.61 -2.40 -11.47
CA VAL A 12 34.00 -1.50 -10.49
C VAL A 12 35.11 -0.61 -9.91
N PRO A 13 34.97 0.73 -9.96
CA PRO A 13 35.97 1.63 -9.38
C PRO A 13 36.18 1.35 -7.88
N GLU A 14 37.43 1.39 -7.43
CA GLU A 14 37.81 1.08 -6.04
C GLU A 14 37.04 1.95 -5.03
N GLU A 15 36.86 3.24 -5.34
CA GLU A 15 36.08 4.18 -4.53
C GLU A 15 34.61 3.76 -4.33
N ILE A 16 34.02 3.07 -5.31
CA ILE A 16 32.66 2.53 -5.21
C ILE A 16 32.65 1.29 -4.33
N ILE A 17 33.65 0.41 -4.47
CA ILE A 17 33.80 -0.79 -3.63
C ILE A 17 33.92 -0.39 -2.15
N ILE A 18 34.76 0.61 -1.84
CA ILE A 18 34.93 1.12 -0.48
C ILE A 18 33.59 1.62 0.09
N LYS A 19 32.85 2.43 -0.67
CA LYS A 19 31.52 2.91 -0.24
C LYS A 19 30.53 1.77 -0.01
N LEU A 20 30.52 0.76 -0.88
CA LEU A 20 29.66 -0.42 -0.71
C LEU A 20 29.99 -1.17 0.58
N ASP A 21 31.28 -1.35 0.89
CA ASP A 21 31.73 -2.00 2.11
C ASP A 21 31.38 -1.19 3.37
N GLU A 22 31.44 0.14 3.31
CA GLU A 22 31.02 1.00 4.41
C GLU A 22 29.51 0.89 4.67
N ILE A 23 28.70 0.94 3.61
CA ILE A 23 27.24 0.85 3.71
C ILE A 23 26.83 -0.54 4.23
N SER A 24 27.42 -1.61 3.72
CA SER A 24 27.10 -2.96 4.17
C SER A 24 27.46 -3.15 5.65
N ARG A 25 28.62 -2.63 6.09
CA ARG A 25 29.04 -2.66 7.49
C ARG A 25 28.11 -1.87 8.40
N LYS A 26 27.67 -0.67 8.00
CA LYS A 26 26.69 0.13 8.76
C LYS A 26 25.38 -0.63 9.00
N GLN A 27 25.02 -1.56 8.11
CA GLN A 27 23.82 -2.38 8.21
C GLN A 27 24.07 -3.76 8.84
N ASN A 28 25.29 -4.05 9.32
CA ASN A 28 25.70 -5.38 9.78
C ASN A 28 25.48 -6.50 8.74
N LEU A 29 25.74 -6.19 7.46
CA LEU A 29 25.62 -7.14 6.34
C LEU A 29 26.99 -7.35 5.67
N SER A 30 27.18 -8.53 5.09
CA SER A 30 28.26 -8.73 4.13
C SER A 30 27.97 -7.91 2.86
N ARG A 31 29.03 -7.47 2.17
CA ARG A 31 28.88 -6.80 0.87
C ARG A 31 28.05 -7.64 -0.10
N GLU A 32 28.26 -8.96 -0.11
CA GLU A 32 27.52 -9.88 -0.98
C GLU A 32 26.02 -9.86 -0.66
N GLU A 33 25.66 -9.97 0.62
CA GLU A 33 24.26 -9.97 1.05
C GLU A 33 23.60 -8.62 0.76
N PHE A 34 24.32 -7.52 1.01
CA PHE A 34 23.87 -6.18 0.64
C PHE A 34 23.59 -6.07 -0.87
N LEU A 35 24.54 -6.49 -1.72
CA LEU A 35 24.38 -6.45 -3.17
C LEU A 35 23.24 -7.36 -3.64
N ARG A 36 23.09 -8.55 -3.06
CA ARG A 36 22.01 -9.49 -3.39
C ARG A 36 20.63 -8.90 -3.10
N ARG A 37 20.47 -8.20 -1.96
CA ARG A 37 19.23 -7.49 -1.61
C ARG A 37 18.94 -6.38 -2.61
N ASN A 38 19.93 -5.54 -2.92
CA ASN A 38 19.75 -4.44 -3.87
C ASN A 38 19.43 -4.95 -5.29
N LEU A 39 20.11 -6.00 -5.75
CA LEU A 39 19.82 -6.65 -7.04
C LEU A 39 18.41 -7.22 -7.07
N LYS A 40 17.93 -7.81 -5.98
CA LYS A 40 16.55 -8.27 -5.87
C LYS A 40 15.58 -7.10 -6.02
N THR A 41 15.79 -6.01 -5.27
CA THR A 41 14.96 -4.81 -5.36
C THR A 41 14.92 -4.26 -6.77
N ILE A 42 16.09 -4.13 -7.44
CA ILE A 42 16.16 -3.64 -8.82
C ILE A 42 15.40 -4.56 -9.78
N ALA A 43 15.54 -5.89 -9.63
CA ALA A 43 14.90 -6.86 -10.50
C ALA A 43 13.37 -6.86 -10.40
N VAL A 44 12.79 -6.43 -9.28
CA VAL A 44 11.34 -6.34 -9.06
C VAL A 44 10.83 -4.90 -9.02
N ALA A 45 11.68 -3.91 -9.26
CA ALA A 45 11.34 -2.50 -9.08
C ALA A 45 10.18 -2.08 -9.99
N ASP A 46 10.19 -2.52 -11.25
CA ASP A 46 9.13 -2.23 -12.21
C ASP A 46 7.80 -2.89 -11.79
N GLU A 47 7.85 -4.12 -11.28
CA GLU A 47 6.68 -4.84 -10.78
C GLU A 47 6.10 -4.15 -9.53
N ILE A 48 6.96 -3.70 -8.61
CA ILE A 48 6.56 -2.93 -7.43
C ILE A 48 5.92 -1.61 -7.85
N TYR A 49 6.54 -0.87 -8.77
CA TYR A 49 6.04 0.42 -9.24
C TYR A 49 4.68 0.28 -9.95
N GLU A 50 4.51 -0.76 -10.76
CA GLU A 50 3.23 -1.06 -11.43
C GLU A 50 2.13 -1.37 -10.42
N VAL A 51 2.45 -2.17 -9.40
CA VAL A 51 1.51 -2.50 -8.31
C VAL A 51 1.14 -1.24 -7.52
N GLU A 52 2.11 -0.43 -7.10
CA GLU A 52 1.85 0.83 -6.38
C GLU A 52 1.00 1.80 -7.20
N SER A 53 1.26 1.90 -8.50
CA SER A 53 0.47 2.72 -9.43
C SER A 53 -0.98 2.25 -9.53
N LYS A 54 -1.20 0.92 -9.62
CA LYS A 54 -2.54 0.33 -9.61
C LYS A 54 -3.26 0.57 -8.27
N TYR A 55 -2.56 0.46 -7.15
CA TYR A 55 -3.12 0.75 -5.83
C TYR A 55 -3.53 2.23 -5.70
N LYS A 56 -2.68 3.16 -6.13
CA LYS A 56 -3.01 4.59 -6.14
C LYS A 56 -4.26 4.86 -6.96
N LEU A 57 -4.34 4.32 -8.18
CA LEU A 57 -5.51 4.46 -9.04
C LEU A 57 -6.78 3.90 -8.40
N LEU A 58 -6.68 2.77 -7.69
CA LEU A 58 -7.81 2.18 -6.97
C LEU A 58 -8.28 3.10 -5.83
N ILE A 59 -7.36 3.61 -5.03
CA ILE A 59 -7.68 4.54 -3.93
C ILE A 59 -8.36 5.79 -4.47
N ASP A 60 -7.82 6.40 -5.53
CA ASP A 60 -8.39 7.59 -6.14
C ASP A 60 -9.82 7.35 -6.65
N LYS A 61 -10.09 6.18 -7.25
CA LYS A 61 -11.43 5.77 -7.69
C LYS A 61 -12.39 5.59 -6.52
N VAL A 62 -11.96 4.90 -5.45
CA VAL A 62 -12.78 4.68 -4.26
C VAL A 62 -13.13 6.00 -3.59
N LEU A 63 -12.15 6.90 -3.41
CA LEU A 63 -12.38 8.24 -2.86
C LEU A 63 -13.34 9.05 -3.73
N GLY A 64 -13.21 8.96 -5.05
CA GLY A 64 -14.14 9.61 -5.98
C GLY A 64 -15.58 9.11 -5.82
N ILE A 65 -15.77 7.80 -5.72
CA ILE A 65 -17.10 7.19 -5.51
C ILE A 65 -17.65 7.58 -4.14
N LEU A 66 -16.86 7.54 -3.07
CA LEU A 66 -17.28 7.94 -1.73
C LEU A 66 -17.70 9.41 -1.68
N ASN A 67 -16.95 10.29 -2.34
CA ASN A 67 -17.29 11.69 -2.43
C ASN A 67 -18.59 11.91 -3.21
N LEU A 68 -18.76 11.22 -4.34
CA LEU A 68 -20.01 11.26 -5.11
C LEU A 68 -21.19 10.78 -4.29
N ASN A 69 -21.06 9.65 -3.60
CA ASN A 69 -22.08 9.12 -2.70
C ASN A 69 -22.41 10.12 -1.59
N THR A 70 -21.40 10.77 -1.00
CA THR A 70 -21.60 11.80 0.03
C THR A 70 -22.40 12.98 -0.52
N ILE A 71 -22.10 13.45 -1.73
CA ILE A 71 -22.84 14.54 -2.39
C ILE A 71 -24.28 14.14 -2.68
N VAL A 72 -24.48 12.95 -3.25
CA VAL A 72 -25.82 12.42 -3.59
C VAL A 72 -26.66 12.24 -2.32
N LEU A 73 -26.09 11.65 -1.27
CA LEU A 73 -26.79 11.45 0.00
C LEU A 73 -27.13 12.78 0.68
N LYS A 74 -26.23 13.76 0.67
CA LYS A 74 -26.54 15.11 1.18
C LYS A 74 -27.73 15.72 0.45
N LYS A 75 -27.69 15.69 -0.89
CA LYS A 75 -28.79 16.21 -1.70
C LYS A 75 -30.10 15.45 -1.44
N PHE A 76 -30.04 14.13 -1.31
CA PHE A 76 -31.21 13.31 -0.98
C PHE A 76 -31.79 13.67 0.38
N MET A 77 -30.94 13.82 1.41
CA MET A 77 -31.37 14.24 2.75
C MET A 77 -32.02 15.62 2.69
N ASP A 78 -31.41 16.58 2.00
CA ASP A 78 -31.93 17.94 1.84
C ASP A 78 -33.30 17.95 1.15
N GLU A 79 -33.47 17.18 0.06
CA GLU A 79 -34.74 17.09 -0.69
C GLU A 79 -35.85 16.40 0.11
N ASN A 80 -35.50 15.46 0.98
CA ASN A 80 -36.46 14.71 1.80
C ASN A 80 -36.61 15.27 3.23
N LEU A 81 -35.94 16.40 3.53
CA LEU A 81 -35.94 17.04 4.85
C LEU A 81 -35.49 16.10 5.98
N ILE A 82 -34.59 15.16 5.68
CA ILE A 82 -34.05 14.19 6.63
C ILE A 82 -32.86 14.81 7.35
N THR A 83 -32.85 14.74 8.68
CA THR A 83 -31.73 15.21 9.49
C THR A 83 -30.76 14.08 9.83
N PHE A 84 -29.50 14.43 10.06
CA PHE A 84 -28.48 13.47 10.47
C PHE A 84 -28.84 12.77 11.79
N GLU A 85 -29.51 13.49 12.70
CA GLU A 85 -29.95 13.01 14.02
C GLU A 85 -31.06 11.94 13.92
N GLU A 86 -31.89 11.98 12.87
CA GLU A 86 -32.88 10.95 12.58
C GLU A 86 -32.23 9.68 12.01
N ILE A 87 -31.18 9.83 11.20
CA ILE A 87 -30.44 8.69 10.63
C ILE A 87 -29.62 7.97 11.71
N ASP A 88 -28.93 8.71 12.57
CA ASP A 88 -28.06 8.15 13.61
C ASP A 88 -28.84 7.25 14.59
N LYS A 89 -30.02 7.73 15.04
CA LYS A 89 -30.94 6.94 15.88
C LYS A 89 -31.43 5.66 15.20
N ASN A 90 -31.78 5.75 13.92
CA ASN A 90 -32.23 4.58 13.15
C ASN A 90 -31.08 3.59 12.91
N GLY A 91 -29.86 4.08 12.72
CA GLY A 91 -28.65 3.25 12.57
C GLY A 91 -28.28 2.49 13.83
N GLU A 92 -28.29 3.16 14.99
CA GLU A 92 -28.07 2.51 16.28
C GLU A 92 -29.14 1.46 16.59
N GLN A 93 -30.39 1.73 16.21
CA GLN A 93 -31.49 0.79 16.41
C GLN A 93 -31.36 -0.44 15.51
N LEU A 94 -31.03 -0.27 14.22
CA LEU A 94 -30.75 -1.38 13.30
C LEU A 94 -29.57 -2.24 13.77
N LEU A 95 -28.49 -1.62 14.27
CA LEU A 95 -27.35 -2.37 14.80
C LEU A 95 -27.72 -3.21 16.03
N LYS A 96 -28.58 -2.69 16.91
CA LYS A 96 -29.13 -3.44 18.04
C LYS A 96 -30.00 -4.60 17.58
N GLU A 97 -30.94 -4.36 16.67
CA GLU A 97 -31.81 -5.39 16.11
C GLU A 97 -31.01 -6.49 15.39
N MET A 98 -29.93 -6.13 14.69
CA MET A 98 -29.02 -7.11 14.06
C MET A 98 -28.21 -7.92 15.07
N SER A 99 -27.83 -7.34 16.21
CA SER A 99 -27.11 -8.05 17.28
C SER A 99 -28.00 -8.99 18.12
N GLU A 100 -29.32 -8.77 18.11
CA GLU A 100 -30.30 -9.60 18.82
C GLU A 100 -30.77 -10.81 17.99
N ILE A 101 -30.42 -10.89 16.70
CA ILE A 101 -30.79 -12.00 15.81
C ILE A 101 -29.80 -13.19 15.92
N ASP A 102 -28.64 -13.00 16.54
CA ASP A 102 -27.60 -14.02 16.75
C ASP A 102 -27.67 -14.72 18.14
N GLU A 103 -28.71 -14.47 18.96
CA GLU A 103 -29.04 -15.22 20.20
C GLU A 103 -30.26 -16.14 20.01
#